data_AF-A0A447JFR3-F1
#
_entry.id   AF-A0A447JFR3-F1
#
_cell.length_a   1.000
_cell.length_b   1.000
_cell.length_c   1.000
_cell.angle_alpha   90.00
_cell.angle_beta   90.00
_cell.angle_gamma   90.00
#
_symmetry.space_group_name_H-M   'P 1'
#
loop_
_entity.id
_entity.type
_entity.pdbx_description
1 polymer ?
#
loop_
_entity_poly.entity_id
_entity_poly.type
_entity_poly.pdbx_seq_one_letter_code
_entity_poly.pdbx_strand_id
1 'polypeptide(L)' 'MGRLYHAAGVERQVRNLLWKGKSQEAFYRGIEWLYGWKEDNCLEPR' A
#
# COMPACT_ATOMS: atom_id res chain seq x y z
N MET A 1 -12.34 -0.31 1.72
CA MET A 1 -11.54 -0.13 0.49
C MET A 1 -11.65 1.33 0.08
N GLY A 2 -10.56 2.12 0.14
CA GLY A 2 -10.61 3.60 0.02
C GLY A 2 -10.72 4.14 -1.42
N ARG A 3 -10.54 5.45 -1.60
CA ARG A 3 -10.64 6.16 -2.90
C ARG A 3 -9.88 5.45 -4.04
N LEU A 4 -8.68 4.95 -3.77
CA LEU A 4 -7.84 4.28 -4.76
C LEU A 4 -8.47 2.99 -5.32
N TYR A 5 -9.31 2.30 -4.54
CA TYR A 5 -10.04 1.12 -4.99
C TYR A 5 -11.23 1.46 -5.90
N HIS A 6 -11.80 2.64 -5.74
CA HIS A 6 -12.95 3.14 -6.49
C HIS A 6 -12.57 4.09 -7.62
N ALA A 7 -11.28 4.24 -7.93
CA ALA A 7 -10.80 5.09 -9.02
C ALA A 7 -11.41 4.68 -10.38
N ALA A 8 -11.80 5.68 -11.17
CA ALA A 8 -12.45 5.52 -12.47
C ALA A 8 -11.69 6.26 -13.58
N GLY A 9 -12.06 6.02 -14.84
CA GLY A 9 -11.46 6.71 -16.00
C GLY A 9 -9.93 6.62 -16.04
N VAL A 10 -9.27 7.77 -16.22
CA VAL A 10 -7.80 7.88 -16.30
C VAL A 10 -7.14 7.57 -14.95
N GLU A 11 -7.75 7.97 -13.82
CA GLU A 11 -7.22 7.63 -12.48
C GLU A 11 -7.09 6.11 -12.29
N ARG A 12 -8.04 5.33 -12.83
CA ARG A 12 -7.96 3.86 -12.82
C ARG A 12 -6.76 3.33 -13.62
N GLN A 13 -6.50 3.91 -14.79
CA GLN A 13 -5.38 3.49 -15.64
C GLN A 13 -4.04 3.78 -14.95
N VAL A 14 -3.89 4.97 -14.37
CA VAL A 14 -2.71 5.35 -13.59
C VAL A 14 -2.53 4.43 -12.39
N ARG A 15 -3.60 4.18 -11.61
CA ARG A 15 -3.56 3.22 -10.49
C ARG A 15 -3.08 1.84 -10.92
N ASN A 16 -3.62 1.31 -12.02
CA ASN A 16 -3.23 0.00 -12.53
C ASN A 16 -1.76 -0.04 -12.94
N LEU A 17 -1.27 1.04 -13.59
CA LEU A 17 0.14 1.16 -13.96
C LEU A 17 1.07 1.19 -12.76
N LEU A 18 0.69 1.91 -11.69
CA LEU A 18 1.51 1.95 -10.47
C LEU A 18 1.79 0.54 -9.93
N TRP A 19 0.83 -0.39 -10.05
CA TRP A 19 0.95 -1.75 -9.47
C TRP A 19 1.58 -2.75 -10.44
N LYS A 20 1.79 -2.38 -11.71
CA LYS A 20 2.37 -3.27 -12.73
C LYS A 20 3.79 -3.65 -12.33
N GLY A 21 4.09 -4.95 -12.35
CA GLY A 21 5.43 -5.49 -12.06
C GLY A 21 5.81 -5.51 -10.57
N LYS A 22 4.91 -5.11 -9.65
CA LYS A 22 5.14 -5.29 -8.21
C LYS A 22 4.98 -6.77 -7.84
N SER A 23 5.92 -7.29 -7.07
CA SER A 23 5.81 -8.61 -6.47
C SER A 23 4.83 -8.60 -5.29
N GLN A 24 4.38 -9.78 -4.88
CA GLN A 24 3.59 -9.95 -3.67
C GLN A 24 4.33 -9.43 -2.42
N GLU A 25 5.65 -9.55 -2.37
CA GLU A 25 6.47 -9.03 -1.28
C GLU A 25 6.43 -7.50 -1.22
N ALA A 26 6.46 -6.82 -2.37
CA ALA A 26 6.34 -5.37 -2.44
C ALA A 26 4.96 -4.88 -1.94
N PHE A 27 3.91 -5.68 -2.09
CA PHE A 27 2.62 -5.39 -1.48
C PHE A 27 2.70 -5.43 0.05
N TYR A 28 3.30 -6.47 0.62
CA TYR A 28 3.46 -6.59 2.07
C TYR A 28 4.34 -5.49 2.67
N ARG A 29 5.43 -5.07 2.01
CA ARG A 29 6.20 -3.90 2.43
C ARG A 29 5.36 -2.62 2.47
N GLY A 30 4.47 -2.42 1.50
CA GLY A 30 3.63 -1.22 1.43
C GLY A 30 2.60 -1.09 2.57
N ILE A 31 2.23 -2.21 3.20
CA ILE A 31 1.25 -2.24 4.31
C ILE A 31 1.91 -2.50 5.67
N GLU A 32 3.24 -2.62 5.72
CA GLU A 32 3.99 -2.90 6.94
C GLU A 32 3.74 -1.84 8.03
N TRP A 33 3.62 -0.57 7.65
CA TRP A 33 3.35 0.51 8.61
C TRP A 33 1.99 0.33 9.34
N LEU A 34 1.03 -0.34 8.71
CA LEU A 34 -0.31 -0.57 9.24
C LEU A 34 -0.37 -1.85 10.09
N TYR A 35 0.21 -2.95 9.60
CA TYR A 35 0.13 -4.26 10.27
C TYR A 35 1.33 -4.59 11.16
N GLY A 36 2.46 -3.89 10.98
CA GLY A 36 3.67 -4.03 11.80
C GLY A 36 3.72 -3.10 13.00
N TRP A 37 2.77 -2.15 13.11
CA TRP A 37 2.64 -1.31 14.29
C TRP A 37 2.16 -2.14 15.49
N LYS A 38 2.83 -1.97 16.63
CA LYS A 38 2.48 -2.52 17.93
C LYS A 38 2.76 -1.47 19.01
N GLU A 39 2.12 -1.60 20.16
CA GLU A 39 2.42 -0.75 21.31
C GLU A 39 3.90 -0.85 21.70
N ASP A 40 4.44 -2.08 21.71
CA ASP A 40 5.83 -2.36 22.10
C ASP A 40 6.89 -1.69 21.21
N ASN A 41 6.55 -1.36 19.95
CA ASN A 41 7.49 -0.81 18.97
C ASN A 41 7.09 0.57 18.42
N CYS A 42 6.11 1.24 19.04
CA CYS A 42 5.49 2.44 18.48
C CYS A 42 6.42 3.67 18.46
N LEU A 43 7.51 3.67 19.23
CA LEU A 43 8.50 4.74 19.32
C LEU A 43 9.85 4.37 18.67
N GLU A 44 9.95 3.18 18.07
CA GLU A 44 11.17 2.74 17.41
C GLU A 44 11.34 3.44 16.04
N PRO A 45 12.57 3.84 15.65
CA PRO A 45 12.83 4.37 14.31
C PRO A 45 12.57 3.30 13.24
N ARG A 46 11.93 3.69 12.13
CA ARG A 46 11.62 2.80 10.98
C ARG A 46 12.52 3.06 9.78
#